data_AF-A0A6G0YNV6-F1
#
_entry.id   AF-A0A6G0YNV6-F1
#
_cell.length_a   1.000
_cell.length_b   1.000
_cell.length_c   1.000
_cell.angle_alpha   90.00
_cell.angle_beta   90.00
_cell.angle_gamma   90.00
#
_symmetry.space_group_name_H-M   'P 1'
#
loop_
_entity.id
_entity.type
_entity.pdbx_description
1 polymer ?
#
loop_
_entity_poly.entity_id
_entity_poly.type
_entity_poly.pdbx_seq_one_letter_code
_entity_poly.pdbx_strand_id
1 'polypeptide(L)'
;MLAGYSRQMIADIVAEVMTTERVLTLRQHPLDPVEFVPVILKYPKQNPQQFEQYYKWYNKYVPIGVRKVLEMETKQTPKNINNEKKK
;
A
#
# COMPACT_ATOMS: atom_id res chain seq x y z
N MET A 1 6.14 5.42 -6.94
CA MET A 1 5.22 6.19 -6.09
C MET A 1 5.66 7.64 -6.13
N LEU A 2 4.74 8.59 -6.32
CA LEU A 2 5.03 10.03 -6.16
C LEU A 2 5.62 10.23 -4.76
N ALA A 3 6.88 10.67 -4.69
CA ALA A 3 7.61 10.76 -3.44
C ALA A 3 6.90 11.74 -2.50
N GLY A 4 6.37 11.23 -1.40
CA GLY A 4 5.78 12.02 -0.32
C GLY A 4 4.25 12.07 -0.25
N TYR A 5 3.49 11.36 -1.10
CA TYR A 5 2.03 11.26 -0.92
C TYR A 5 1.59 9.82 -0.71
N SER A 6 0.69 9.62 0.27
CA SER A 6 0.06 8.32 0.47
C SER A 6 -0.93 8.02 -0.67
N ARG A 7 -1.29 6.75 -0.87
CA ARG A 7 -2.31 6.37 -1.85
C ARG A 7 -3.64 7.06 -1.60
N GLN A 8 -4.03 7.22 -0.32
CA GLN A 8 -5.26 7.91 0.04
C GLN A 8 -5.19 9.38 -0.35
N MET A 9 -4.08 10.05 -0.06
CA MET A 9 -3.90 11.48 -0.41
C MET A 9 -3.98 11.70 -1.92
N ILE A 10 -3.42 10.78 -2.72
CA ILE A 10 -3.54 10.84 -4.19
C ILE A 10 -5.01 10.70 -4.61
N ALA A 11 -5.75 9.75 -4.01
CA ALA A 11 -7.17 9.58 -4.31
C ALA A 11 -7.98 10.83 -3.94
N ASP A 12 -7.71 11.44 -2.80
CA ASP A 12 -8.40 12.63 -2.33
C ASP A 12 -8.11 13.84 -3.24
N ILE A 13 -6.83 14.04 -3.64
CA ILE A 13 -6.43 15.07 -4.61
C ILE A 13 -7.16 14.89 -5.94
N VAL A 14 -7.22 13.67 -6.46
CA VAL A 14 -7.92 13.38 -7.71
C VAL A 14 -9.41 13.61 -7.57
N ALA A 15 -10.03 13.19 -6.47
CA ALA A 15 -11.46 13.38 -6.22
C ALA A 15 -11.85 14.86 -6.14
N GLU A 16 -10.98 15.70 -5.58
CA GLU A 16 -11.22 17.14 -5.47
C GLU A 16 -11.13 17.88 -6.82
N VAL A 17 -10.23 17.45 -7.71
CA VAL A 17 -10.10 18.03 -9.05
C VAL A 17 -11.11 17.44 -10.04
N MET A 18 -11.32 16.13 -9.99
CA MET A 18 -12.15 15.38 -10.93
C MET A 18 -13.59 15.25 -10.42
N THR A 19 -14.23 16.39 -10.17
CA THR A 19 -15.66 16.42 -9.82
C THR A 19 -16.51 15.91 -10.99
N THR A 20 -17.76 15.49 -10.71
CA THR A 20 -18.69 15.02 -11.75
C THR A 20 -18.86 16.05 -12.87
N GLU A 21 -18.99 17.33 -12.52
CA GLU A 21 -19.09 18.43 -13.49
C GLU A 21 -17.81 18.59 -14.31
N ARG A 22 -16.64 18.47 -13.68
CA ARG A 22 -15.36 18.55 -14.39
C ARG A 22 -15.22 17.40 -15.38
N VAL A 23 -15.59 16.18 -15.00
CA VAL A 23 -15.54 15.00 -15.87
C VAL A 23 -16.41 15.18 -17.12
N LEU A 24 -17.61 15.75 -16.98
CA LEU A 24 -18.51 16.00 -18.12
C LEU A 24 -17.96 17.03 -19.11
N THR A 25 -17.15 17.97 -18.65
CA THR A 25 -16.57 19.04 -19.48
C THR A 25 -15.26 18.67 -20.16
N LEU A 26 -14.63 17.54 -19.78
CA LEU A 26 -13.33 17.09 -20.32
C LEU A 26 -13.26 17.01 -21.84
N ARG A 27 -14.38 16.67 -22.48
CA ARG A 27 -14.45 16.56 -23.95
C ARG A 27 -14.24 17.89 -24.66
N GLN A 28 -14.69 18.99 -24.05
CA GLN A 28 -14.60 20.34 -24.59
C GLN A 28 -13.41 21.11 -24.02
N HIS A 29 -13.11 20.86 -22.75
CA HIS A 29 -12.03 21.49 -22.00
C HIS A 29 -11.14 20.37 -21.44
N PRO A 30 -10.09 19.97 -22.19
CA PRO A 30 -9.13 18.97 -21.73
C PRO A 30 -8.57 19.29 -20.34
N LEU A 31 -8.18 18.26 -19.62
CA LEU A 31 -7.60 18.42 -18.29
C LEU A 31 -6.21 19.04 -18.38
N ASP A 32 -6.01 20.18 -17.72
CA ASP A 32 -4.70 20.80 -17.56
C ASP A 32 -4.07 20.33 -16.24
N PRO A 33 -2.84 19.77 -16.25
CA PRO A 33 -2.13 19.43 -15.02
C PRO A 33 -2.01 20.57 -14.01
N VAL A 34 -2.07 21.84 -14.45
CA VAL A 34 -2.05 23.01 -13.57
C VAL A 34 -3.26 23.04 -12.62
N GLU A 35 -4.39 22.44 -13.00
CA GLU A 35 -5.60 22.35 -12.18
C GLU A 35 -5.35 21.59 -10.86
N PHE A 36 -4.36 20.70 -10.83
CA PHE A 36 -4.02 19.92 -9.64
C PHE A 36 -3.13 20.67 -8.66
N VAL A 37 -2.37 21.67 -9.11
CA VAL A 37 -1.43 22.44 -8.28
C VAL A 37 -2.07 23.02 -7.03
N PRO A 38 -3.20 23.77 -7.10
CA PRO A 38 -3.81 24.36 -5.90
C PRO A 38 -4.31 23.31 -4.91
N VAL A 39 -4.72 22.14 -5.39
CA VAL A 39 -5.19 21.04 -4.52
C VAL A 39 -4.00 20.34 -3.87
N ILE A 40 -2.96 20.00 -4.63
CA ILE A 40 -1.74 19.34 -4.13
C ILE A 40 -1.08 20.14 -2.99
N LEU A 41 -1.09 21.48 -3.07
CA LEU A 41 -0.50 22.35 -2.05
C LEU A 41 -1.20 22.28 -0.69
N LYS A 42 -2.47 21.84 -0.63
CA LYS A 42 -3.21 21.65 0.63
C LYS A 42 -2.72 20.43 1.40
N TYR A 43 -2.12 19.45 0.73
CA TYR A 43 -1.74 18.19 1.34
C TYR A 43 -0.27 18.22 1.79
N PRO A 44 0.02 17.98 3.08
CA PRO A 44 1.39 17.94 3.56
C PRO A 44 2.13 16.72 2.99
N LYS A 45 3.36 16.91 2.53
CA LYS A 45 4.19 15.78 2.10
C LYS A 45 4.54 14.92 3.32
N GLN A 46 4.47 13.61 3.15
CA GLN A 46 4.92 12.65 4.16
C GLN A 46 6.38 12.91 4.52
N ASN A 47 6.69 12.84 5.82
CA ASN A 47 8.04 13.00 6.32
C ASN A 47 8.92 11.83 5.82
N PRO A 48 9.96 12.09 5.00
CA PRO A 48 10.84 11.05 4.49
C PRO A 48 11.49 10.21 5.60
N GLN A 49 11.80 10.82 6.74
CA GLN A 49 12.44 10.14 7.87
C GLN A 49 11.52 9.09 8.50
N GLN A 50 10.23 9.41 8.64
CA GLN A 50 9.24 8.46 9.17
C GLN A 50 9.03 7.28 8.21
N PHE A 51 9.02 7.55 6.91
CA PHE A 51 8.93 6.49 5.90
C PHE A 51 10.13 5.54 5.97
N GLU A 52 11.35 6.07 6.05
CA GLU A 52 12.56 5.25 6.18
C GLU A 52 12.57 4.42 7.47
N GLN A 53 12.15 5.00 8.60
CA GLN A 53 12.06 4.28 9.87
C GLN A 53 11.08 3.11 9.79
N TYR A 54 9.89 3.36 9.22
CA TYR A 54 8.89 2.32 8.99
C TYR A 54 9.44 1.24 8.04
N TYR A 55 10.08 1.63 6.94
CA TYR A 55 10.63 0.69 5.96
C TYR A 55 11.71 -0.20 6.58
N LYS A 56 12.62 0.37 7.38
CA LYS A 56 13.65 -0.38 8.12
C LYS A 56 13.02 -1.34 9.13
N TRP A 57 12.00 -0.90 9.87
CA TRP A 57 11.28 -1.76 10.82
C TRP A 57 10.58 -2.92 10.10
N TYR A 58 9.84 -2.64 9.02
CA TYR A 58 9.08 -3.63 8.27
C TYR A 58 9.99 -4.73 7.73
N ASN A 59 11.06 -4.35 7.03
CA ASN A 59 11.99 -5.31 6.45
C ASN A 59 12.73 -6.14 7.50
N LYS A 60 13.00 -5.56 8.67
CA LYS A 60 13.71 -6.26 9.73
C LYS A 60 12.83 -7.27 10.46
N TYR A 61 11.59 -6.92 10.79
CA TYR A 61 10.79 -7.69 11.76
C TYR A 61 9.63 -8.47 11.15
N VAL A 62 9.04 -8.02 10.04
CA VAL A 62 7.88 -8.70 9.43
C VAL A 62 8.26 -10.08 8.87
N PRO A 63 9.38 -10.25 8.13
CA PRO A 63 9.79 -11.58 7.66
C PRO A 63 10.08 -12.57 8.80
N ILE A 64 10.60 -12.07 9.93
CA ILE A 64 10.86 -12.89 11.13
C ILE A 64 9.53 -13.38 11.72
N GLY A 65 8.52 -12.50 11.79
CA GLY A 65 7.18 -12.86 12.24
C GLY A 65 6.54 -13.92 11.36
N VAL A 66 6.56 -13.71 10.03
CA VAL A 66 6.01 -14.67 9.06
C VAL A 66 6.70 -16.03 9.17
N ARG A 67 8.03 -16.05 9.27
CA ARG A 67 8.79 -17.30 9.43
C ARG A 67 8.43 -18.04 10.73
N LYS A 68 8.28 -17.32 11.85
CA LYS A 68 7.89 -17.94 13.13
C LYS A 68 6.48 -18.52 13.08
N VAL A 69 5.54 -17.84 12.42
CA VAL A 69 4.18 -18.36 12.24
C VAL A 69 4.21 -19.65 11.42
N LEU A 70 4.92 -19.67 10.29
CA LEU A 70 5.08 -20.87 9.45
C LEU A 70 5.76 -22.03 10.21
N GLU A 71 6.76 -21.74 11.04
CA GLU A 71 7.42 -22.75 11.89
C GLU A 71 6.50 -23.30 12.99
N MET A 72 5.54 -22.51 13.50
CA MET A 72 4.54 -23.00 14.45
C MET A 72 3.47 -23.85 13.77
N GLU A 73 2.99 -23.44 12.60
CA GLU A 73 2.01 -24.19 11.80
C GLU A 73 2.55 -25.55 11.34
N THR A 74 3.82 -25.61 10.92
CA THR A 74 4.48 -26.86 10.50
C THR A 74 4.80 -27.81 11.66
N LYS A 75 4.99 -27.29 12.88
CA LYS A 75 5.19 -28.12 14.08
C LYS A 75 3.89 -28.70 14.64
N GLN A 76 2.74 -28.09 14.33
CA GLN A 76 1.43 -28.55 14.80
C GLN A 76 0.79 -29.59 13.87
N THR A 77 1.35 -29.86 12.70
CA THR A 77 0.86 -30.93 11.83
C THR A 77 1.30 -32.30 12.39
N PRO A 78 0.38 -33.16 12.88
CA PRO A 78 0.78 -34.47 13.37
C PRO A 78 1.32 -35.30 12.20
N LYS A 79 2.53 -35.85 12.37
CA LYS A 79 3.09 -36.86 11.48
C LYS A 79 2.24 -38.14 11.58
N ASN A 80 1.12 -38.20 10.86
CA ASN A 80 0.48 -39.47 10.51
C ASN A 80 1.34 -40.16 9.44
N ILE A 81 2.49 -40.69 9.87
CA ILE A 81 3.21 -41.68 9.08
C ILE A 81 2.54 -43.01 9.39
N ASN A 82 1.64 -43.39 8.49
CA ASN A 82 1.00 -44.71 8.44
C ASN A 82 2.05 -45.81 8.57
N ASN A 83 2.13 -46.43 9.75
CA ASN A 83 2.63 -47.79 9.94
C ASN A 83 1.58 -48.79 9.40
N GLU A 84 1.35 -48.78 8.10
CA GLU A 84 0.63 -49.87 7.42
C GLU A 84 1.28 -50.12 6.07
N LYS A 85 2.21 -51.07 6.04
CA LYS A 85 2.51 -52.03 4.97
C LYS A 85 3.91 -52.59 5.16
N LYS A 86 4.02 -53.59 6.05
CA LYS A 86 4.89 -54.74 5.78
C LYS A 86 4.01 -55.98 5.86
N LYS A 87 3.64 -56.44 4.66
CA LYS A 87 3.31 -57.83 4.37
C LYS A 87 4.48 -58.73 4.73
#